data_AF-A0A813EYD2-F1
#
_entry.id   AF-A0A813EYD2-F1
#
_cell.length_a   1.000
_cell.length_b   1.000
_cell.length_c   1.000
_cell.angle_alpha   90.00
_cell.angle_beta   90.00
_cell.angle_gamma   90.00
#
_symmetry.space_group_name_H-M   'P 1'
#
loop_
_entity.id
_entity.type
_entity.pdbx_description
1 polymer ?
#
loop_
_entity_poly.entity_id
_entity_poly.type
_entity_poly.pdbx_seq_one_letter_code
_entity_poly.pdbx_strand_id
1 'polypeptide(L)'
;MERDAAKEGKGKGKGKDPDWKPDPPVDEPGQWVERGDFKGKKSFAYFRCTCGKSWQTAHGHPGYTQDCKSCETSCLPTYLWENDRSQGFVRTKGRSPDPDAVPHDSARCEACRRGVCSLSQTRDAGHQNQEAEQQQQLQQQQQQRQQQQQQQQQQQQQQQQQQQGQASRMSARTFRNPESESLNGEERWGCRSVASCAKQRRWQQGLGLLRDARKAGLELDVAELNAGLCCASGWVAALELLRGLRGAGLRPTEVSYGAAAGAISRTPASWPLCLRLLAKAATAGSGPGVILINIAISACGKAAGWARSLSLLSALRLRSLEPTASTCGGAVTACERAGKWAAALLVLCSLRHWSLAQGSNNLSVVWNAGIAACGAGGTWAWAFELLKTGRRTTGVESDIVGWNAAISACGRSSDGAQWAAALMTLRHLLSHGPEPDAISINAAVGACASGAKAWNWCLHLLVSARFRGFLLDRVGDNAAMRACGRCSGWPWSLQLLATMRRHCAPLGAGSYCEAITSVARDGQRWEWAPLLLGDMRLARVAVDVAIYNAVAGALSSCDQWERSLAAIQDLHGEGLHASAATLNAAAAACATGQRWQEALFSMQQLMQDQVPGFSLDAAAFGS
;
A
#
# COMPACT_ATOMS: atom_id res chain seq x y z
N MET A 1 -34.66 -35.59 -24.33
CA MET A 1 -33.79 -34.40 -24.29
C MET A 1 -32.59 -34.79 -23.47
N GLU A 2 -31.55 -35.20 -24.20
CA GLU A 2 -30.37 -35.89 -23.70
C GLU A 2 -29.47 -34.97 -22.89
N ARG A 3 -29.18 -35.37 -21.66
CA ARG A 3 -27.88 -35.20 -20.99
C ARG A 3 -27.84 -36.21 -19.86
N ASP A 4 -26.66 -36.83 -19.73
CA ASP A 4 -26.19 -37.70 -18.65
C ASP A 4 -26.47 -39.20 -18.79
N ALA A 5 -25.54 -39.90 -19.45
CA ALA A 5 -24.84 -41.07 -18.90
C ALA A 5 -23.77 -41.59 -19.88
N ALA A 6 -22.69 -42.15 -19.32
CA ALA A 6 -21.66 -42.97 -19.97
C ALA A 6 -20.48 -42.28 -20.69
N LYS A 7 -19.57 -41.70 -19.90
CA LYS A 7 -18.13 -41.80 -20.19
C LYS A 7 -17.60 -43.10 -19.55
N GLU A 8 -17.95 -44.23 -20.15
CA GLU A 8 -17.33 -45.53 -19.88
C GLU A 8 -16.94 -46.17 -21.22
N GLY A 9 -15.70 -46.65 -21.33
CA GLY A 9 -15.32 -47.60 -22.39
C GLY A 9 -14.55 -47.07 -23.61
N LYS A 10 -13.44 -46.34 -23.44
CA LYS A 10 -12.39 -46.32 -24.49
C LYS A 10 -11.52 -47.56 -24.36
N GLY A 11 -12.03 -48.68 -24.87
CA GLY A 11 -11.30 -49.93 -24.94
C GLY A 11 -12.15 -51.05 -25.50
N LYS A 12 -12.33 -51.11 -26.83
CA LYS A 12 -12.61 -52.35 -27.56
C LYS A 12 -11.96 -52.28 -28.94
N GLY A 13 -11.02 -53.20 -29.17
CA GLY A 13 -10.13 -53.20 -30.32
C GLY A 13 -10.73 -53.73 -31.63
N LYS A 14 -9.94 -53.56 -32.69
CA LYS A 14 -9.99 -54.37 -33.92
C LYS A 14 -8.56 -54.66 -34.39
N GLY A 15 -7.82 -55.47 -33.64
CA GLY A 15 -6.46 -55.90 -33.97
C GLY A 15 -6.43 -57.31 -34.56
N LYS A 16 -7.15 -57.57 -35.65
CA LYS A 16 -7.02 -58.80 -36.47
C LYS A 16 -6.67 -58.53 -37.93
N ASP A 17 -6.48 -57.27 -38.29
CA ASP A 17 -6.08 -56.85 -39.62
C ASP A 17 -4.58 -56.51 -39.58
N PRO A 18 -3.72 -57.13 -40.41
CA PRO A 18 -2.29 -56.87 -40.43
C PRO A 18 -1.93 -55.40 -40.71
N ASP A 19 -2.81 -54.65 -41.38
CA ASP A 19 -2.61 -53.21 -41.68
C ASP A 19 -3.22 -52.26 -40.63
N TRP A 20 -3.82 -52.78 -39.55
CA TRP A 20 -4.43 -51.93 -38.54
C TRP A 20 -3.40 -51.20 -37.69
N LYS A 21 -3.45 -49.86 -37.69
CA LYS A 21 -2.64 -48.96 -36.86
C LYS A 21 -3.48 -48.27 -35.79
N PRO A 22 -2.93 -47.97 -34.60
CA PRO A 22 -3.62 -47.23 -33.56
C PRO A 22 -3.93 -45.79 -33.97
N ASP A 23 -4.89 -45.15 -33.29
CA ASP A 23 -5.11 -43.71 -33.44
C ASP A 23 -3.83 -42.91 -33.10
N PRO A 24 -3.60 -41.75 -33.76
CA PRO A 24 -2.51 -40.85 -33.44
C PRO A 24 -2.49 -40.46 -31.94
N PRO A 25 -1.33 -40.51 -31.28
CA PRO A 25 -1.23 -40.16 -29.86
C PRO A 25 -1.24 -38.64 -29.61
N VAL A 26 -1.03 -37.83 -30.65
CA VAL A 26 -0.99 -36.36 -30.63
C VAL A 26 -1.63 -35.81 -31.90
N ASP A 27 -2.18 -34.60 -31.83
CA ASP A 27 -2.80 -33.89 -32.97
C ASP A 27 -1.76 -33.33 -33.99
N GLU A 28 -0.50 -33.75 -33.89
CA GLU A 28 0.59 -33.35 -34.79
C GLU A 28 0.75 -34.33 -35.97
N PRO A 29 1.17 -33.87 -37.16
CA PRO A 29 1.39 -34.76 -38.30
C PRO A 29 2.51 -35.77 -38.03
N GLY A 30 2.20 -37.04 -38.24
CA GLY A 30 3.13 -38.16 -38.03
C GLY A 30 2.50 -39.49 -38.41
N GLN A 31 3.27 -40.55 -38.27
CA GLN A 31 2.85 -41.91 -38.62
C GLN A 31 3.36 -42.94 -37.61
N TRP A 32 2.58 -44.01 -37.42
CA TRP A 32 3.07 -45.21 -36.72
C TRP A 32 3.99 -46.00 -37.65
N VAL A 33 5.23 -46.18 -37.21
CA VAL A 33 6.25 -47.02 -37.83
C VAL A 33 6.52 -48.26 -36.97
N GLU A 34 6.92 -49.36 -37.59
CA GLU A 34 7.29 -50.57 -36.86
C GLU A 34 8.53 -50.32 -35.99
N ARG A 35 8.63 -51.07 -34.89
CA ARG A 35 9.74 -50.96 -33.94
C ARG A 35 11.12 -51.02 -34.60
N GLY A 36 11.29 -51.87 -35.61
CA GLY A 36 12.56 -52.04 -36.33
C GLY A 36 12.94 -50.83 -37.21
N ASP A 37 11.94 -50.12 -37.72
CA ASP A 37 12.13 -49.03 -38.69
C ASP A 37 12.21 -47.65 -38.02
N PHE A 38 11.95 -47.56 -36.72
CA PHE A 38 11.96 -46.30 -35.99
C PHE A 38 13.39 -45.73 -35.85
N LYS A 39 13.64 -44.57 -36.48
CA LYS A 39 14.95 -43.90 -36.47
C LYS A 39 15.15 -42.89 -35.33
N GLY A 40 14.12 -42.65 -34.51
CA GLY A 40 14.17 -41.71 -33.38
C GLY A 40 14.79 -42.28 -32.11
N LYS A 41 15.06 -41.41 -31.12
CA LYS A 41 15.57 -41.84 -29.80
C LYS A 41 14.48 -42.30 -28.83
N LYS A 42 13.36 -41.55 -28.74
CA LYS A 42 12.15 -41.94 -28.00
C LYS A 42 10.93 -41.32 -28.67
N SER A 43 9.78 -41.98 -28.55
CA SER A 43 8.48 -41.42 -28.94
C SER A 43 7.34 -42.10 -28.18
N PHE A 44 6.10 -41.83 -28.59
CA PHE A 44 4.96 -42.65 -28.19
C PHE A 44 5.13 -44.06 -28.75
N ALA A 45 4.90 -45.06 -27.90
CA ALA A 45 5.00 -46.47 -28.25
C ALA A 45 3.68 -47.18 -27.98
N TYR A 46 3.31 -48.07 -28.88
CA TYR A 46 2.13 -48.91 -28.79
C TYR A 46 2.55 -50.35 -28.53
N PHE A 47 1.94 -50.98 -27.53
CA PHE A 47 2.20 -52.36 -27.14
C PHE A 47 1.01 -53.23 -27.46
N ARG A 48 1.28 -54.45 -27.95
CA ARG A 48 0.28 -55.51 -28.10
C ARG A 48 0.82 -56.78 -27.43
N CYS A 49 0.14 -57.21 -26.38
CA CYS A 49 0.46 -58.44 -25.68
C CYS A 49 -0.19 -59.65 -26.37
N THR A 50 0.43 -60.82 -26.25
CA THR A 50 -0.10 -62.10 -26.73
C THR A 50 -1.44 -62.47 -26.09
N CYS A 51 -1.75 -61.95 -24.89
CA CYS A 51 -3.05 -62.11 -24.25
C CYS A 51 -4.18 -61.25 -24.89
N GLY A 52 -3.89 -60.53 -25.97
CA GLY A 52 -4.83 -59.70 -26.72
C GLY A 52 -5.04 -58.28 -26.20
N LYS A 53 -4.41 -57.91 -25.07
CA LYS A 53 -4.47 -56.52 -24.55
C LYS A 53 -3.44 -55.62 -25.22
N SER A 54 -3.78 -54.34 -25.34
CA SER A 54 -2.92 -53.33 -25.93
C SER A 54 -3.02 -51.99 -25.18
N TRP A 55 -1.95 -51.20 -25.24
CA TRP A 55 -1.85 -49.90 -24.57
C TRP A 55 -0.78 -49.01 -25.21
N GLN A 56 -0.75 -47.73 -24.83
CA GLN A 56 0.21 -46.73 -25.32
C GLN A 56 0.99 -46.08 -24.17
N THR A 57 2.24 -45.69 -24.43
CA THR A 57 3.11 -44.97 -23.48
C THR A 57 3.90 -43.88 -24.20
N ALA A 58 4.03 -42.69 -23.60
CA ALA A 58 4.63 -41.50 -24.23
C ALA A 58 6.18 -41.50 -24.34
N HIS A 59 6.86 -42.49 -23.78
CA HIS A 59 8.32 -42.51 -23.62
C HIS A 59 8.95 -43.85 -24.04
N GLY A 60 8.41 -44.50 -25.06
CA GLY A 60 8.98 -45.75 -25.57
C GLY A 60 10.16 -45.50 -26.52
N HIS A 61 11.03 -46.50 -26.59
CA HIS A 61 12.10 -46.64 -27.59
C HIS A 61 12.15 -48.11 -28.05
N PRO A 62 12.87 -48.47 -29.12
CA PRO A 62 12.83 -49.83 -29.68
C PRO A 62 13.23 -50.99 -28.75
N GLY A 63 13.91 -50.68 -27.64
CA GLY A 63 14.30 -51.64 -26.61
C GLY A 63 13.54 -51.51 -25.30
N TYR A 64 12.51 -50.65 -25.24
CA TYR A 64 11.74 -50.40 -24.03
C TYR A 64 10.75 -51.54 -23.80
N THR A 65 10.87 -52.28 -22.70
CA THR A 65 9.91 -53.32 -22.33
C THR A 65 8.92 -52.80 -21.30
N GLN A 66 7.67 -53.25 -21.41
CA GLN A 66 6.63 -52.98 -20.41
C GLN A 66 5.79 -54.22 -20.19
N ASP A 67 5.55 -54.54 -18.91
CA ASP A 67 4.80 -55.73 -18.55
C ASP A 67 3.30 -55.49 -18.75
N CYS A 68 2.64 -56.48 -19.37
CA CYS A 68 1.20 -56.44 -19.55
C CYS A 68 0.50 -56.49 -18.19
N LYS A 69 -0.33 -55.48 -17.87
CA LYS A 69 -1.10 -55.41 -16.60
C LYS A 69 -2.09 -56.56 -16.37
N SER A 70 -2.21 -57.51 -17.30
CA SER A 70 -3.16 -58.62 -17.21
C SER A 70 -2.55 -60.00 -17.11
N CYS A 71 -1.38 -60.22 -17.70
CA CYS A 71 -0.71 -61.52 -17.70
C CYS A 71 0.77 -61.40 -17.33
N GLU A 72 1.22 -60.19 -16.97
CA GLU A 72 2.57 -59.85 -16.48
C GLU A 72 3.71 -60.22 -17.44
N THR A 73 3.37 -60.59 -18.68
CA THR A 73 4.36 -60.88 -19.72
C THR A 73 5.00 -59.59 -20.19
N SER A 74 6.33 -59.54 -20.19
CA SER A 74 7.09 -58.40 -20.68
C SER A 74 6.95 -58.28 -22.20
N CYS A 75 6.43 -57.14 -22.66
CA CYS A 75 6.16 -56.88 -24.07
C CYS A 75 7.09 -55.79 -24.59
N LEU A 76 7.61 -55.98 -25.80
CA LEU A 76 8.24 -54.92 -26.58
C LEU A 76 7.17 -54.12 -27.34
N PRO A 77 7.45 -52.86 -27.71
CA PRO A 77 6.51 -52.07 -28.49
C PRO A 77 6.35 -52.66 -29.88
N THR A 78 5.12 -52.71 -30.37
CA THR A 78 4.81 -53.12 -31.74
C THR A 78 5.09 -51.98 -32.72
N TYR A 79 4.65 -50.77 -32.37
CA TYR A 79 4.84 -49.56 -33.18
C TYR A 79 5.38 -48.40 -32.34
N LEU A 80 6.11 -47.50 -32.99
CA LEU A 80 6.50 -46.20 -32.45
C LEU A 80 6.01 -45.07 -33.36
N TRP A 81 5.67 -43.93 -32.77
CA TRP A 81 5.18 -42.77 -33.50
C TRP A 81 6.34 -41.94 -34.06
N GLU A 82 6.37 -41.68 -35.36
CA GLU A 82 7.37 -40.83 -36.00
C GLU A 82 6.71 -39.54 -36.51
N ASN A 83 7.16 -38.39 -35.99
CA ASN A 83 6.66 -37.09 -36.42
C ASN A 83 7.18 -36.75 -37.82
N ASP A 84 6.29 -36.25 -38.69
CA ASP A 84 6.69 -35.77 -40.01
C ASP A 84 7.38 -34.40 -39.88
N ARG A 85 8.70 -34.38 -40.01
CA ARG A 85 9.52 -33.16 -39.88
C ARG A 85 9.62 -32.34 -41.17
N SER A 86 8.95 -32.77 -42.24
CA SER A 86 9.04 -32.12 -43.56
C SER A 86 8.13 -30.89 -43.70
N GLN A 87 7.11 -30.73 -42.84
CA GLN A 87 6.31 -29.50 -42.77
C GLN A 87 6.89 -28.57 -41.70
N GLY A 88 7.67 -27.59 -42.16
CA GLY A 88 8.39 -26.63 -41.30
C GLY A 88 7.47 -25.85 -40.36
N PHE A 89 7.27 -26.36 -39.16
CA PHE A 89 6.71 -25.60 -38.05
C PHE A 89 7.86 -24.96 -37.26
N VAL A 90 8.01 -23.66 -37.45
CA VAL A 90 8.90 -22.80 -36.66
C VAL A 90 8.40 -22.84 -35.22
N ARG A 91 9.18 -23.44 -34.31
CA ARG A 91 8.97 -23.32 -32.86
C ARG A 91 8.91 -21.83 -32.49
N THR A 92 7.73 -21.34 -32.15
CA THR A 92 7.55 -20.06 -31.47
C THR A 92 8.33 -20.12 -30.15
N LYS A 93 9.42 -19.38 -30.08
CA LYS A 93 10.24 -19.21 -28.88
C LYS A 93 9.41 -18.53 -27.79
N GLY A 94 8.89 -19.34 -26.88
CA GLY A 94 8.16 -18.93 -25.68
C GLY A 94 8.36 -19.88 -24.49
N ARG A 95 9.49 -20.59 -24.45
CA ARG A 95 9.98 -21.30 -23.25
C ARG A 95 11.48 -21.04 -23.10
N SER A 96 11.86 -20.67 -21.87
CA SER A 96 13.23 -20.42 -21.42
C SER A 96 14.20 -21.54 -21.83
N PRO A 97 15.48 -21.23 -22.09
CA PRO A 97 16.48 -22.19 -22.55
C PRO A 97 17.08 -23.00 -21.39
N ASP A 98 16.30 -23.33 -20.37
CA ASP A 98 16.75 -24.17 -19.26
C ASP A 98 16.12 -25.58 -19.39
N PRO A 99 16.87 -26.55 -19.93
CA PRO A 99 16.42 -27.94 -20.03
C PRO A 99 16.36 -28.68 -18.68
N ASP A 100 16.77 -28.06 -17.56
CA ASP A 100 16.85 -28.71 -16.24
C ASP A 100 15.60 -28.54 -15.35
N ALA A 101 14.54 -27.89 -15.84
CA ALA A 101 13.33 -27.64 -15.04
C ALA A 101 12.19 -28.67 -15.24
N VAL A 102 12.52 -29.96 -15.43
CA VAL A 102 11.52 -31.04 -15.34
C VAL A 102 12.00 -32.03 -14.27
N PRO A 103 11.22 -32.30 -13.20
CA PRO A 103 11.66 -33.18 -12.12
C PRO A 103 12.04 -34.58 -12.64
N HIS A 104 13.32 -34.92 -12.60
CA HIS A 104 13.83 -36.23 -13.00
C HIS A 104 14.17 -37.07 -11.77
N ASP A 105 13.41 -38.12 -11.53
CA ASP A 105 13.72 -39.12 -10.49
C ASP A 105 14.79 -40.10 -11.00
N SER A 106 16.03 -39.87 -10.56
CA SER A 106 17.20 -40.67 -10.92
C SER A 106 17.14 -42.10 -10.39
N ALA A 107 16.36 -42.38 -9.34
CA ALA A 107 16.21 -43.73 -8.78
C ALA A 107 15.37 -44.64 -9.69
N ARG A 108 14.45 -44.05 -10.47
CA ARG A 108 13.58 -44.80 -11.40
C ARG A 108 14.12 -44.90 -12.82
N CYS A 109 15.06 -44.04 -13.20
CA CYS A 109 15.65 -44.02 -14.55
C CYS A 109 16.66 -45.13 -14.79
N GLU A 110 16.40 -46.00 -15.77
CA GLU A 110 17.28 -47.11 -16.10
C GLU A 110 18.59 -46.67 -16.76
N ALA A 111 18.58 -45.57 -17.54
CA ALA A 111 19.78 -45.01 -18.15
C ALA A 111 20.74 -44.39 -17.12
N CYS A 112 20.22 -43.84 -16.00
CA CYS A 112 21.04 -43.38 -14.88
C CYS A 112 21.63 -44.56 -14.09
N ARG A 113 20.84 -45.62 -13.86
CA ARG A 113 21.33 -46.86 -13.22
C ARG A 113 22.44 -47.56 -14.00
N ARG A 114 22.52 -47.34 -15.31
CA ARG A 114 23.57 -47.89 -16.19
C ARG A 114 24.70 -46.91 -16.52
N GLY A 115 24.70 -45.70 -15.95
CA GLY A 115 25.80 -44.72 -16.10
C GLY A 115 25.92 -44.07 -17.48
N VAL A 116 24.89 -44.15 -18.33
CA VAL A 116 24.92 -43.67 -19.73
C VAL A 116 24.05 -42.41 -19.93
N CYS A 117 23.55 -41.82 -18.85
CA CYS A 117 22.63 -40.69 -18.91
C CYS A 117 23.37 -39.36 -19.13
N SER A 118 23.04 -38.64 -20.20
CA SER A 118 23.62 -37.32 -20.49
C SER A 118 23.24 -36.23 -19.47
N LEU A 119 22.22 -36.45 -18.63
CA LEU A 119 21.79 -35.54 -17.56
C LEU A 119 22.54 -35.75 -16.23
N SER A 120 23.25 -36.88 -16.04
CA SER A 120 24.08 -37.07 -14.84
C SER A 120 25.43 -36.37 -14.95
N GLN A 121 25.97 -36.26 -16.17
CA GLN A 121 27.25 -35.59 -16.42
C GLN A 121 27.19 -34.06 -16.22
N THR A 122 26.02 -33.44 -16.39
CA THR A 122 25.79 -32.02 -16.07
C THR A 122 25.57 -31.80 -14.56
N ARG A 123 25.10 -32.83 -13.85
CA ARG A 123 24.89 -32.79 -12.40
C ARG A 123 26.19 -32.84 -11.60
N ASP A 124 27.25 -33.50 -12.07
CA ASP A 124 28.55 -33.45 -11.40
C ASP A 124 29.15 -32.03 -11.45
N ALA A 125 28.95 -31.30 -12.56
CA ALA A 125 29.29 -29.88 -12.66
C ALA A 125 28.38 -28.99 -11.79
N GLY A 126 27.08 -29.33 -11.70
CA GLY A 126 26.11 -28.63 -10.85
C GLY A 126 26.31 -28.86 -9.34
N HIS A 127 26.72 -30.06 -8.93
CA HIS A 127 27.06 -30.38 -7.54
C HIS A 127 28.35 -29.67 -7.12
N GLN A 128 29.35 -29.60 -8.00
CA GLN A 128 30.55 -28.79 -7.78
C GLN A 128 30.24 -27.30 -7.70
N ASN A 129 29.30 -26.78 -8.51
CA ASN A 129 28.86 -25.40 -8.42
C ASN A 129 28.03 -25.12 -7.15
N GLN A 130 27.18 -26.04 -6.71
CA GLN A 130 26.43 -25.90 -5.45
C GLN A 130 27.33 -26.00 -4.23
N GLU A 131 28.34 -26.87 -4.24
CA GLU A 131 29.37 -26.93 -3.20
C GLU A 131 30.23 -25.66 -3.21
N ALA A 132 30.59 -25.13 -4.37
CA ALA A 132 31.28 -23.85 -4.49
C ALA A 132 30.42 -22.68 -4.00
N GLU A 133 29.13 -22.63 -4.34
CA GLU A 133 28.19 -21.61 -3.84
C GLU A 133 27.98 -21.73 -2.33
N GLN A 134 27.87 -22.95 -1.78
CA GLN A 134 27.79 -23.17 -0.33
C GLN A 134 29.09 -22.77 0.37
N GLN A 135 30.27 -23.08 -0.19
CA GLN A 135 31.55 -22.63 0.33
C GLN A 135 31.69 -21.11 0.26
N GLN A 136 31.18 -20.47 -0.80
CA GLN A 136 31.20 -19.03 -0.97
C GLN A 136 30.24 -18.34 0.00
N GLN A 137 29.07 -18.92 0.26
CA GLN A 137 28.14 -18.46 1.30
C GLN A 137 28.73 -18.65 2.71
N LEU A 138 29.42 -19.77 2.98
CA LEU A 138 30.13 -19.97 4.24
C LEU A 138 31.27 -18.96 4.42
N GLN A 139 32.04 -18.67 3.36
CA GLN A 139 33.07 -17.62 3.40
C GLN A 139 32.46 -16.23 3.63
N GLN A 140 31.35 -15.89 2.98
CA GLN A 140 30.65 -14.63 3.22
C GLN A 140 30.14 -14.54 4.66
N GLN A 141 29.58 -15.62 5.23
CA GLN A 141 29.19 -15.64 6.64
C GLN A 141 30.40 -15.53 7.58
N GLN A 142 31.54 -16.14 7.26
CA GLN A 142 32.77 -15.99 8.03
C GLN A 142 33.31 -14.56 7.97
N GLN A 143 33.29 -13.92 6.80
CA GLN A 143 33.68 -12.52 6.64
C GLN A 143 32.73 -11.58 7.39
N GLN A 144 31.42 -11.81 7.34
CA GLN A 144 30.45 -11.04 8.11
C GLN A 144 30.66 -11.20 9.62
N ARG A 145 30.95 -12.42 10.10
CA ARG A 145 31.30 -12.66 11.51
C ARG A 145 32.60 -11.96 11.90
N GLN A 146 33.62 -11.96 11.05
CA GLN A 146 34.86 -11.23 11.29
C GLN A 146 34.64 -9.71 11.31
N GLN A 147 33.83 -9.17 10.42
CA GLN A 147 33.45 -7.75 10.43
C GLN A 147 32.67 -7.37 11.69
N GLN A 148 31.74 -8.22 12.14
CA GLN A 148 31.02 -8.02 13.40
C GLN A 148 31.97 -8.07 14.60
N GLN A 149 32.93 -9.00 14.63
CA GLN A 149 33.95 -9.05 15.67
C GLN A 149 34.86 -7.82 15.66
N GLN A 150 35.28 -7.34 14.48
CA GLN A 150 36.06 -6.10 14.36
C GLN A 150 35.25 -4.88 14.81
N GLN A 151 33.96 -4.80 14.48
CA GLN A 151 33.09 -3.73 14.96
C GLN A 151 32.92 -3.79 16.48
N GLN A 152 32.76 -4.97 17.07
CA GLN A 152 32.71 -5.15 18.53
C GLN A 152 34.03 -4.75 19.18
N GLN A 153 35.18 -5.13 18.62
CA GLN A 153 36.49 -4.71 19.11
C GLN A 153 36.69 -3.19 19.00
N GLN A 154 36.26 -2.57 17.90
CA GLN A 154 36.28 -1.11 17.76
C GLN A 154 35.36 -0.42 18.77
N GLN A 155 34.18 -0.98 19.03
CA GLN A 155 33.29 -0.46 20.08
C GLN A 155 33.90 -0.61 21.47
N GLN A 156 34.54 -1.74 21.77
CA GLN A 156 35.25 -1.94 23.04
C GLN A 156 36.46 -1.00 23.17
N GLN A 157 37.23 -0.79 22.10
CA GLN A 157 38.33 0.19 22.09
C GLN A 157 37.81 1.62 22.26
N GLN A 158 36.69 1.98 21.62
CA GLN A 158 36.06 3.28 21.84
C GLN A 158 35.54 3.44 23.28
N GLN A 159 34.97 2.39 23.87
CA GLN A 159 34.57 2.39 25.28
C GLN A 159 35.78 2.51 26.21
N GLN A 160 36.87 1.80 25.94
CA GLN A 160 38.12 1.94 26.70
C GLN A 160 38.74 3.32 26.53
N GLN A 161 38.75 3.90 25.33
CA GLN A 161 39.21 5.28 25.10
C GLN A 161 38.29 6.31 25.76
N GLN A 162 36.98 6.05 25.86
CA GLN A 162 36.05 6.88 26.61
C GLN A 162 36.28 6.76 28.12
N GLN A 163 36.53 5.56 28.64
CA GLN A 163 36.85 5.33 30.05
C GLN A 163 38.23 5.89 30.42
N GLN A 164 39.24 5.72 29.58
CA GLN A 164 40.55 6.35 29.72
C GLN A 164 40.43 7.86 29.56
N GLY A 165 39.64 8.37 28.62
CA GLY A 165 39.36 9.80 28.48
C GLY A 165 38.58 10.38 29.67
N GLN A 166 37.71 9.60 30.31
CA GLN A 166 37.04 9.97 31.56
C GLN A 166 38.00 9.91 32.75
N ALA A 167 38.90 8.93 32.83
CA ALA A 167 39.93 8.84 33.85
C ALA A 167 40.99 9.95 33.69
N SER A 168 41.39 10.29 32.46
CA SER A 168 42.23 11.44 32.12
C SER A 168 41.52 12.76 32.39
N ARG A 169 40.20 12.86 32.17
CA ARG A 169 39.39 14.05 32.53
C ARG A 169 39.14 14.16 34.04
N MET A 170 39.11 13.06 34.78
CA MET A 170 39.05 13.05 36.25
C MET A 170 40.42 13.39 36.86
N SER A 171 41.51 12.86 36.29
CA SER A 171 42.90 13.21 36.65
C SER A 171 43.24 14.67 36.29
N ALA A 172 42.77 15.17 35.14
CA ALA A 172 42.92 16.57 34.74
C ALA A 172 41.98 17.53 35.49
N ARG A 173 40.96 17.02 36.19
CA ARG A 173 40.09 17.82 37.09
C ARG A 173 40.68 18.04 38.47
N THR A 174 41.71 17.29 38.86
CA THR A 174 42.38 17.43 40.16
C THR A 174 43.58 18.39 40.17
N PHE A 175 43.98 18.94 39.03
CA PHE A 175 44.99 20.01 38.95
C PHE A 175 44.67 20.94 37.79
N ARG A 176 43.76 21.90 38.00
CA ARG A 176 43.74 23.15 37.24
C ARG A 176 42.99 24.22 38.04
N ASN A 177 43.80 25.11 38.59
CA ASN A 177 43.42 26.33 39.27
C ASN A 177 42.59 27.22 38.32
N PRO A 178 41.41 27.72 38.72
CA PRO A 178 40.54 28.47 37.83
C PRO A 178 40.84 29.98 37.90
N GLU A 179 41.99 30.43 37.40
CA GLU A 179 42.28 31.89 37.35
C GLU A 179 42.95 32.37 36.06
N SER A 180 43.05 31.56 35.01
CA SER A 180 43.72 32.03 33.78
C SER A 180 43.23 31.39 32.49
N GLU A 181 41.95 31.53 32.14
CA GLU A 181 41.52 31.46 30.74
C GLU A 181 40.64 32.66 30.42
N SER A 182 41.20 33.50 29.55
CA SER A 182 40.62 34.68 28.91
C SER A 182 39.11 34.63 28.67
N LEU A 183 38.46 35.75 28.96
CA LEU A 183 37.06 36.17 28.77
C LEU A 183 36.34 35.81 27.44
N ASN A 184 36.95 35.08 26.51
CA ASN A 184 36.36 34.67 25.22
C ASN A 184 35.75 33.25 25.22
N GLY A 185 35.87 32.50 26.33
CA GLY A 185 35.40 31.10 26.44
C GLY A 185 33.93 30.94 26.86
N GLU A 186 33.43 31.87 27.68
CA GLU A 186 32.06 31.80 28.23
C GLU A 186 31.00 32.11 27.17
N GLU A 187 31.26 33.06 26.26
CA GLU A 187 30.37 33.39 25.13
C GLU A 187 30.22 32.22 24.14
N ARG A 188 31.29 31.46 23.87
CA ARG A 188 31.21 30.29 22.95
C ARG A 188 30.57 29.05 23.55
N TRP A 189 30.44 28.99 24.88
CA TRP A 189 29.84 27.86 25.59
C TRP A 189 28.32 27.79 25.38
N GLY A 190 27.65 28.95 25.34
CA GLY A 190 26.20 29.07 25.09
C GLY A 190 25.78 28.53 23.72
N CYS A 191 26.45 28.98 22.64
CA CYS A 191 26.19 28.52 21.28
C CYS A 191 26.25 26.99 21.11
N ARG A 192 27.30 26.34 21.63
CA ARG A 192 27.50 24.88 21.43
C ARG A 192 26.54 24.05 22.28
N SER A 193 26.21 24.51 23.49
CA SER A 193 25.26 23.83 24.37
C SER A 193 23.84 23.92 23.83
N VAL A 194 23.38 25.09 23.39
CA VAL A 194 22.05 25.27 22.76
C VAL A 194 21.95 24.52 21.42
N ALA A 195 22.98 24.56 20.57
CA ALA A 195 23.01 23.79 19.32
C ALA A 195 23.03 22.26 19.56
N SER A 196 23.68 21.80 20.63
CA SER A 196 23.64 20.40 21.05
C SER A 196 22.24 19.99 21.52
N CYS A 197 21.55 20.84 22.29
CA CYS A 197 20.15 20.65 22.66
C CYS A 197 19.22 20.57 21.43
N ALA A 198 19.50 21.35 20.38
CA ALA A 198 18.75 21.30 19.11
C ALA A 198 18.88 19.92 18.44
N LYS A 199 20.11 19.40 18.34
CA LYS A 199 20.38 18.07 17.75
C LYS A 199 19.72 16.95 18.54
N GLN A 200 19.61 17.09 19.86
CA GLN A 200 18.98 16.10 20.75
C GLN A 200 17.46 16.31 20.92
N ARG A 201 16.83 17.26 20.21
CA ARG A 201 15.40 17.63 20.34
C ARG A 201 14.97 18.04 21.77
N ARG A 202 15.91 18.46 22.63
CA ARG A 202 15.66 18.87 24.03
C ARG A 202 15.39 20.37 24.11
N TRP A 203 14.32 20.81 23.47
CA TRP A 203 14.02 22.23 23.27
C TRP A 203 13.75 23.01 24.56
N GLN A 204 13.12 22.38 25.56
CA GLN A 204 12.82 23.02 26.85
C GLN A 204 14.10 23.42 27.59
N GLN A 205 15.12 22.56 27.54
CA GLN A 205 16.41 22.81 28.16
C GLN A 205 17.21 23.87 27.40
N GLY A 206 17.17 23.86 26.07
CA GLY A 206 17.77 24.93 25.26
C GLY A 206 17.15 26.30 25.52
N LEU A 207 15.82 26.38 25.69
CA LEU A 207 15.13 27.62 26.07
C LEU A 207 15.40 28.03 27.53
N GLY A 208 15.57 27.06 28.44
CA GLY A 208 15.98 27.30 29.82
C GLY A 208 17.37 27.96 29.88
N LEU A 209 18.34 27.39 29.17
CA LEU A 209 19.70 27.93 29.07
C LEU A 209 19.72 29.36 28.51
N LEU A 210 18.90 29.67 27.51
CA LEU A 210 18.78 31.03 26.97
C LEU A 210 18.11 32.01 27.95
N ARG A 211 17.14 31.55 28.74
CA ARG A 211 16.51 32.37 29.79
C ARG A 211 17.48 32.65 30.93
N ASP A 212 18.26 31.65 31.32
CA ASP A 212 19.24 31.77 32.41
C ASP A 212 20.42 32.66 31.99
N ALA A 213 20.90 32.52 30.75
CA ALA A 213 21.91 33.41 30.16
C ALA A 213 21.45 34.88 30.12
N ARG A 214 20.18 35.11 29.75
CA ARG A 214 19.59 36.47 29.75
C ARG A 214 19.43 37.04 31.16
N LYS A 215 19.09 36.21 32.15
CA LYS A 215 19.03 36.62 33.56
C LYS A 215 20.40 36.91 34.16
N ALA A 216 21.43 36.22 33.67
CA ALA A 216 22.83 36.46 34.03
C ALA A 216 23.43 37.70 33.36
N GLY A 217 22.68 38.40 32.49
CA GLY A 217 23.14 39.64 31.84
C GLY A 217 24.09 39.42 30.66
N LEU A 218 24.18 38.20 30.12
CA LEU A 218 25.02 37.92 28.96
C LEU A 218 24.44 38.57 27.69
N GLU A 219 25.29 39.25 26.91
CA GLU A 219 24.92 39.80 25.61
C GLU A 219 24.76 38.65 24.60
N LEU A 220 23.52 38.24 24.35
CA LEU A 220 23.23 37.16 23.41
C LEU A 220 23.39 37.64 21.97
N ASP A 221 24.16 36.91 21.18
CA ASP A 221 24.37 37.23 19.76
C ASP A 221 23.24 36.68 18.85
N VAL A 222 23.32 37.00 17.55
CA VAL A 222 22.38 36.50 16.54
C VAL A 222 22.46 34.98 16.38
N ALA A 223 23.62 34.36 16.61
CA ALA A 223 23.82 32.92 16.44
C ALA A 223 23.20 32.10 17.58
N GLU A 224 23.29 32.57 18.82
CA GLU A 224 22.72 31.96 20.02
C GLU A 224 21.20 31.99 20.00
N LEU A 225 20.64 33.14 19.61
CA LEU A 225 19.20 33.30 19.44
C LEU A 225 18.67 32.51 18.24
N ASN A 226 19.47 32.33 17.18
CA ASN A 226 19.13 31.43 16.06
C ASN A 226 19.16 29.95 16.48
N ALA A 227 20.12 29.53 17.31
CA ALA A 227 20.15 28.18 17.87
C ALA A 227 18.93 27.91 18.77
N GLY A 228 18.50 28.92 19.52
CA GLY A 228 17.24 28.92 20.28
C GLY A 228 15.99 28.80 19.41
N LEU A 229 15.94 29.56 18.31
CA LEU A 229 14.85 29.49 17.32
C LEU A 229 14.74 28.10 16.68
N CYS A 230 15.88 27.49 16.35
CA CYS A 230 15.94 26.11 15.83
C CYS A 230 15.48 25.07 16.85
N CYS A 231 15.75 25.31 18.14
CA CYS A 231 15.26 24.47 19.25
C CYS A 231 13.74 24.58 19.44
N ALA A 232 13.13 25.75 19.24
CA ALA A 232 11.73 25.97 19.61
C ALA A 232 10.77 24.94 18.97
N SER A 233 10.03 24.21 19.82
CA SER A 233 8.98 23.27 19.39
C SER A 233 7.68 23.99 19.05
N GLY A 234 7.38 25.09 19.75
CA GLY A 234 6.19 25.91 19.59
C GLY A 234 6.46 27.19 18.80
N TRP A 235 5.58 27.49 17.86
CA TRP A 235 5.66 28.68 17.02
C TRP A 235 5.56 30.00 17.80
N VAL A 236 4.87 30.00 18.95
CA VAL A 236 4.75 31.17 19.84
C VAL A 236 6.11 31.54 20.44
N ALA A 237 6.82 30.57 21.01
CA ALA A 237 8.16 30.77 21.56
C ALA A 237 9.16 31.21 20.46
N ALA A 238 9.02 30.66 19.25
CA ALA A 238 9.84 31.08 18.12
C ALA A 238 9.58 32.55 17.71
N LEU A 239 8.32 33.01 17.73
CA LEU A 239 8.00 34.42 17.48
C LEU A 239 8.48 35.34 18.61
N GLU A 240 8.41 34.91 19.86
CA GLU A 240 8.91 35.68 21.01
C GLU A 240 10.42 35.88 20.93
N LEU A 241 11.18 34.84 20.59
CA LEU A 241 12.62 34.95 20.37
C LEU A 241 12.95 35.86 19.18
N LEU A 242 12.17 35.80 18.09
CA LEU A 242 12.35 36.68 16.93
C LEU A 242 12.02 38.16 17.25
N ARG A 243 11.03 38.40 18.13
CA ARG A 243 10.75 39.74 18.66
C ARG A 243 11.84 40.20 19.62
N GLY A 244 12.36 39.30 20.46
CA GLY A 244 13.47 39.54 21.38
C GLY A 244 14.74 39.99 20.66
N LEU A 245 15.07 39.37 19.53
CA LEU A 245 16.17 39.81 18.64
C LEU A 245 16.05 41.29 18.25
N ARG A 246 14.84 41.71 17.82
CA ARG A 246 14.60 43.11 17.42
C ARG A 246 14.61 44.07 18.60
N GLY A 247 14.06 43.65 19.74
CA GLY A 247 14.05 44.45 20.97
C GLY A 247 15.45 44.69 21.54
N ALA A 248 16.39 43.80 21.26
CA ALA A 248 17.81 43.93 21.59
C ALA A 248 18.62 44.74 20.55
N GLY A 249 17.98 45.32 19.53
CA GLY A 249 18.66 46.08 18.47
C GLY A 249 19.39 45.22 17.42
N LEU A 250 19.32 43.89 17.53
CA LEU A 250 19.96 42.96 16.60
C LEU A 250 19.10 42.78 15.34
N ARG A 251 19.72 42.85 14.15
CA ARG A 251 19.02 42.65 12.88
C ARG A 251 18.79 41.15 12.61
N PRO A 252 17.53 40.67 12.54
CA PRO A 252 17.26 39.27 12.22
C PRO A 252 17.73 38.92 10.80
N THR A 253 18.42 37.80 10.66
CA THR A 253 18.95 37.31 9.38
C THR A 253 17.96 36.36 8.70
N GLU A 254 18.25 35.94 7.47
CA GLU A 254 17.46 34.92 6.77
C GLU A 254 17.34 33.62 7.58
N VAL A 255 18.41 33.24 8.29
CA VAL A 255 18.43 32.06 9.19
C VAL A 255 17.44 32.24 10.35
N SER A 256 17.33 33.44 10.92
CA SER A 256 16.36 33.76 11.98
C SER A 256 14.92 33.60 11.49
N TYR A 257 14.61 34.13 10.30
CA TYR A 257 13.29 33.99 9.70
C TYR A 257 12.99 32.55 9.27
N GLY A 258 13.98 31.82 8.73
CA GLY A 258 13.86 30.42 8.35
C GLY A 258 13.57 29.51 9.53
N ALA A 259 14.28 29.68 10.66
CA ALA A 259 14.04 28.90 11.87
C ALA A 259 12.62 29.15 12.45
N ALA A 260 12.21 30.42 12.52
CA ALA A 260 10.86 30.78 12.97
C ALA A 260 9.77 30.24 12.04
N ALA A 261 9.94 30.40 10.73
CA ALA A 261 9.01 29.87 9.72
C ALA A 261 8.96 28.33 9.77
N GLY A 262 10.09 27.67 10.01
CA GLY A 262 10.19 26.22 10.17
C GLY A 262 9.35 25.72 11.35
N ALA A 263 9.44 26.38 12.51
CA ALA A 263 8.61 26.09 13.68
C ALA A 263 7.11 26.29 13.39
N ILE A 264 6.74 27.37 12.71
CA ILE A 264 5.35 27.68 12.28
C ILE A 264 4.83 26.61 11.31
N SER A 265 5.63 26.20 10.33
CA SER A 265 5.22 25.24 9.30
C SER A 265 4.81 23.87 9.88
N ARG A 266 5.17 23.54 11.13
CA ARG A 266 4.76 22.30 11.80
C ARG A 266 3.27 22.29 12.15
N THR A 267 2.65 23.46 12.34
CA THR A 267 1.22 23.59 12.67
C THR A 267 0.42 24.00 11.43
N PRO A 268 -0.47 23.13 10.90
CA PRO A 268 -1.20 23.39 9.65
C PRO A 268 -2.00 24.70 9.65
N ALA A 269 -2.64 25.05 10.77
CA ALA A 269 -3.48 26.25 10.89
C ALA A 269 -2.70 27.59 10.82
N SER A 270 -1.37 27.57 10.94
CA SER A 270 -0.55 28.78 11.09
C SER A 270 0.16 29.23 9.80
N TRP A 271 -0.19 28.64 8.66
CA TRP A 271 0.39 29.00 7.35
C TRP A 271 0.27 30.50 6.97
N PRO A 272 -0.76 31.30 7.35
CA PRO A 272 -0.80 32.72 7.02
C PRO A 272 0.28 33.51 7.74
N LEU A 273 0.67 33.07 8.94
CA LEU A 273 1.75 33.67 9.71
C LEU A 273 3.10 33.43 9.03
N CYS A 274 3.29 32.27 8.41
CA CYS A 274 4.48 31.96 7.62
C CYS A 274 4.64 32.94 6.43
N LEU A 275 3.53 33.28 5.76
CA LEU A 275 3.54 34.28 4.68
C LEU A 275 3.82 35.70 5.19
N ARG A 276 3.29 36.06 6.36
CA ARG A 276 3.61 37.35 7.00
C ARG A 276 5.09 37.46 7.37
N LEU A 277 5.71 36.38 7.83
CA LEU A 277 7.15 36.36 8.08
C LEU A 277 7.96 36.48 6.79
N LEU A 278 7.53 35.82 5.71
CA LEU A 278 8.15 35.94 4.40
C LEU A 278 8.10 37.38 3.87
N ALA A 279 6.94 38.06 4.00
CA ALA A 279 6.80 39.47 3.64
C ALA A 279 7.71 40.39 4.48
N LYS A 280 7.82 40.12 5.79
CA LYS A 280 8.71 40.87 6.69
C LYS A 280 10.19 40.64 6.38
N ALA A 281 10.57 39.43 5.99
CA ALA A 281 11.93 39.13 5.53
C ALA A 281 12.24 39.84 4.20
N ALA A 282 11.25 39.98 3.31
CA ALA A 282 11.41 40.71 2.05
C ALA A 282 11.74 42.19 2.26
N THR A 283 11.13 42.82 3.27
CA THR A 283 11.39 44.23 3.63
C THR A 283 12.68 44.46 4.42
N ALA A 284 13.34 43.40 4.92
CA ALA A 284 14.49 43.50 5.81
C ALA A 284 15.87 43.57 5.09
N GLY A 285 15.89 43.66 3.76
CA GLY A 285 17.07 44.06 2.98
C GLY A 285 17.78 42.96 2.18
N SER A 286 17.63 41.67 2.51
CA SER A 286 18.22 40.56 1.73
C SER A 286 17.23 39.82 0.83
N GLY A 287 15.92 40.07 0.99
CA GLY A 287 14.86 39.30 0.33
C GLY A 287 14.81 37.83 0.80
N PRO A 288 13.65 37.16 0.71
CA PRO A 288 13.57 35.74 1.05
C PRO A 288 14.35 34.90 0.02
N GLY A 289 15.30 34.10 0.48
CA GLY A 289 15.99 33.10 -0.34
C GLY A 289 15.16 31.83 -0.51
N VAL A 290 15.73 30.85 -1.22
CA VAL A 290 15.06 29.59 -1.59
C VAL A 290 14.59 28.82 -0.36
N ILE A 291 15.37 28.80 0.73
CA ILE A 291 15.04 28.05 1.95
C ILE A 291 13.75 28.60 2.60
N LEU A 292 13.64 29.92 2.76
CA LEU A 292 12.47 30.54 3.38
C LEU A 292 11.21 30.39 2.51
N ILE A 293 11.36 30.47 1.19
CA ILE A 293 10.26 30.22 0.25
C ILE A 293 9.82 28.75 0.29
N ASN A 294 10.75 27.79 0.40
CA ASN A 294 10.43 26.36 0.52
C ASN A 294 9.63 26.04 1.78
N ILE A 295 9.99 26.66 2.90
CA ILE A 295 9.26 26.53 4.16
C ILE A 295 7.84 27.09 4.01
N ALA A 296 7.69 28.25 3.36
CA ALA A 296 6.39 28.85 3.10
C ALA A 296 5.52 28.01 2.16
N ILE A 297 6.10 27.45 1.09
CA ILE A 297 5.43 26.51 0.17
C ILE A 297 4.99 25.25 0.91
N SER A 298 5.86 24.66 1.74
CA SER A 298 5.52 23.48 2.55
C SER A 298 4.39 23.77 3.53
N ALA A 299 4.42 24.92 4.20
CA ALA A 299 3.35 25.37 5.10
C ALA A 299 2.02 25.55 4.34
N CYS A 300 2.04 26.19 3.16
CA CYS A 300 0.87 26.31 2.29
C CYS A 300 0.36 24.94 1.84
N GLY A 301 1.26 24.01 1.53
CA GLY A 301 0.92 22.64 1.14
C GLY A 301 0.22 21.86 2.25
N LYS A 302 0.56 22.06 3.52
CA LYS A 302 -0.16 21.45 4.65
C LYS A 302 -1.58 21.98 4.83
N ALA A 303 -1.86 23.18 4.34
CA ALA A 303 -3.17 23.83 4.43
C ALA A 303 -3.97 23.83 3.13
N ALA A 304 -3.58 23.01 2.13
CA ALA A 304 -4.19 22.97 0.79
C ALA A 304 -4.21 24.34 0.06
N GLY A 305 -3.29 25.25 0.39
CA GLY A 305 -3.15 26.59 -0.17
C GLY A 305 -2.47 26.62 -1.55
N TRP A 306 -2.97 25.86 -2.52
CA TRP A 306 -2.34 25.64 -3.84
C TRP A 306 -2.01 26.94 -4.59
N ALA A 307 -2.96 27.89 -4.66
CA ALA A 307 -2.78 29.13 -5.44
C ALA A 307 -1.61 29.98 -4.92
N ARG A 308 -1.48 30.11 -3.60
CA ARG A 308 -0.37 30.84 -2.97
C ARG A 308 0.95 30.08 -3.11
N SER A 309 0.90 28.75 -3.04
CA SER A 309 2.08 27.92 -3.30
C SER A 309 2.63 28.10 -4.71
N LEU A 310 1.76 28.17 -5.72
CA LEU A 310 2.16 28.41 -7.12
C LEU A 310 2.63 29.84 -7.35
N SER A 311 2.01 30.83 -6.69
CA SER A 311 2.48 32.21 -6.72
C SER A 311 3.87 32.38 -6.10
N LEU A 312 4.19 31.64 -5.03
CA LEU A 312 5.53 31.62 -4.46
C LEU A 312 6.55 30.92 -5.37
N LEU A 313 6.13 29.85 -6.05
CA LEU A 313 6.96 29.16 -7.04
C LEU A 313 7.26 30.05 -8.26
N SER A 314 6.28 30.82 -8.74
CA SER A 314 6.51 31.80 -9.81
C SER A 314 7.35 32.99 -9.34
N ALA A 315 7.22 33.41 -8.08
CA ALA A 315 8.05 34.46 -7.49
C ALA A 315 9.53 34.07 -7.41
N LEU A 316 9.87 32.79 -7.19
CA LEU A 316 11.26 32.30 -7.30
C LEU A 316 11.83 32.54 -8.70
N ARG A 317 11.04 32.25 -9.73
CA ARG A 317 11.44 32.42 -11.13
C ARG A 317 11.65 33.89 -11.49
N LEU A 318 10.76 34.78 -11.05
CA LEU A 318 10.90 36.23 -11.26
C LEU A 318 12.16 36.80 -10.60
N ARG A 319 12.68 36.12 -9.57
CA ARG A 319 13.91 36.49 -8.84
C ARG A 319 15.15 35.75 -9.36
N SER A 320 15.04 35.02 -10.46
CA SER A 320 16.12 34.18 -11.01
C SER A 320 16.70 33.18 -10.00
N LEU A 321 15.88 32.73 -9.04
CA LEU A 321 16.25 31.68 -8.08
C LEU A 321 15.78 30.33 -8.61
N GLU A 322 16.66 29.33 -8.63
CA GLU A 322 16.33 27.99 -9.10
C GLU A 322 15.48 27.23 -8.06
N PRO A 323 14.27 26.76 -8.41
CA PRO A 323 13.48 25.90 -7.56
C PRO A 323 14.20 24.57 -7.32
N THR A 324 14.22 24.10 -6.07
CA THR A 324 14.71 22.75 -5.73
C THR A 324 13.60 21.71 -5.85
N ALA A 325 13.96 20.41 -5.90
CA ALA A 325 12.98 19.32 -5.86
C ALA A 325 12.00 19.41 -4.66
N SER A 326 12.46 19.87 -3.50
CA SER A 326 11.60 20.11 -2.33
C SER A 326 10.61 21.26 -2.52
N THR A 327 11.00 22.31 -3.25
CA THR A 327 10.13 23.43 -3.64
C THR A 327 8.98 22.91 -4.49
N CYS A 328 9.31 22.15 -5.54
CA CYS A 328 8.36 21.63 -6.51
C CYS A 328 7.45 20.59 -5.87
N GLY A 329 8.01 19.66 -5.07
CA GLY A 329 7.25 18.66 -4.33
C GLY A 329 6.24 19.29 -3.38
N GLY A 330 6.64 20.32 -2.62
CA GLY A 330 5.72 21.05 -1.73
C GLY A 330 4.57 21.72 -2.49
N ALA A 331 4.84 22.31 -3.66
CA ALA A 331 3.82 22.92 -4.51
C ALA A 331 2.86 21.87 -5.11
N VAL A 332 3.39 20.73 -5.56
CA VAL A 332 2.59 19.63 -6.08
C VAL A 332 1.71 19.01 -4.98
N THR A 333 2.24 18.80 -3.77
CA THR A 333 1.43 18.34 -2.62
C THR A 333 0.35 19.35 -2.21
N ALA A 334 0.60 20.66 -2.39
CA ALA A 334 -0.44 21.67 -2.18
C ALA A 334 -1.58 21.51 -3.20
N CYS A 335 -1.24 21.28 -4.46
CA CYS A 335 -2.22 21.00 -5.52
C CYS A 335 -2.96 19.68 -5.29
N GLU A 336 -2.27 18.63 -4.84
CA GLU A 336 -2.85 17.33 -4.48
C GLU A 336 -3.96 17.47 -3.44
N ARG A 337 -3.65 18.08 -2.30
CA ARG A 337 -4.62 18.25 -1.21
C ARG A 337 -5.81 19.14 -1.57
N ALA A 338 -5.61 20.05 -2.52
CA ALA A 338 -6.66 20.90 -3.06
C ALA A 338 -7.44 20.27 -4.23
N GLY A 339 -7.09 19.05 -4.66
CA GLY A 339 -7.69 18.38 -5.82
C GLY A 339 -7.40 19.07 -7.17
N LYS A 340 -6.41 19.96 -7.24
CA LYS A 340 -6.06 20.74 -8.44
C LYS A 340 -5.02 20.02 -9.30
N TRP A 341 -5.40 18.88 -9.86
CA TRP A 341 -4.53 18.03 -10.67
C TRP A 341 -3.91 18.74 -11.88
N ALA A 342 -4.67 19.57 -12.61
CA ALA A 342 -4.16 20.27 -13.79
C ALA A 342 -3.01 21.23 -13.44
N ALA A 343 -3.11 21.92 -12.29
CA ALA A 343 -2.06 22.80 -11.82
C ALA A 343 -0.82 22.02 -11.36
N ALA A 344 -0.99 20.83 -10.77
CA ALA A 344 0.11 19.92 -10.47
C ALA A 344 0.85 19.47 -11.74
N LEU A 345 0.12 19.11 -12.80
CA LEU A 345 0.70 18.74 -14.09
C LEU A 345 1.51 19.88 -14.73
N LEU A 346 1.03 21.13 -14.65
CA LEU A 346 1.78 22.29 -15.14
C LEU A 346 3.13 22.45 -14.42
N VAL A 347 3.18 22.22 -13.11
CA VAL A 347 4.44 22.23 -12.35
C VAL A 347 5.36 21.10 -12.84
N LEU A 348 4.83 19.90 -13.05
CA LEU A 348 5.61 18.76 -13.57
C LEU A 348 6.15 19.01 -14.99
N CYS A 349 5.35 19.58 -15.89
CA CYS A 349 5.81 19.95 -17.23
C CYS A 349 6.95 20.99 -17.16
N SER A 350 6.86 21.91 -16.22
CA SER A 350 7.88 22.95 -16.00
C SER A 350 9.21 22.36 -15.50
N LEU A 351 9.20 21.23 -14.80
CA LEU A 351 10.42 20.54 -14.34
C LEU A 351 11.37 20.18 -15.49
N ARG A 352 10.85 19.90 -16.69
CA ARG A 352 11.66 19.57 -17.87
C ARG A 352 12.51 20.76 -18.34
N HIS A 353 12.05 21.98 -18.10
CA HIS A 353 12.72 23.21 -18.49
C HIS A 353 13.60 23.77 -17.38
N TRP A 354 13.54 23.20 -16.17
CA TRP A 354 14.41 23.56 -15.07
C TRP A 354 15.64 22.65 -15.12
N SER A 355 16.85 23.20 -14.96
CA SER A 355 18.11 22.46 -14.92
C SER A 355 18.26 21.52 -13.70
N LEU A 356 17.13 21.06 -13.13
CA LEU A 356 17.02 19.96 -12.18
C LEU A 356 17.30 18.59 -12.83
N ALA A 357 17.38 18.57 -14.15
CA ALA A 357 17.74 17.41 -14.94
C ALA A 357 19.23 17.07 -14.71
N GLN A 358 19.45 15.89 -14.13
CA GLN A 358 20.68 15.09 -14.02
C GLN A 358 21.15 14.90 -12.57
N GLY A 359 20.68 13.81 -11.93
CA GLY A 359 21.33 13.22 -10.76
C GLY A 359 20.66 13.39 -9.39
N SER A 360 19.54 14.12 -9.27
CA SER A 360 18.85 14.27 -7.97
C SER A 360 17.83 13.16 -7.73
N ASN A 361 18.09 12.32 -6.74
CA ASN A 361 17.26 11.19 -6.25
C ASN A 361 15.86 11.64 -5.79
N ASN A 362 15.67 12.94 -5.56
CA ASN A 362 14.46 13.52 -4.99
C ASN A 362 13.34 13.78 -6.01
N LEU A 363 13.58 13.50 -7.31
CA LEU A 363 12.58 13.73 -8.35
C LEU A 363 11.44 12.72 -8.30
N SER A 364 11.68 11.50 -7.79
CA SER A 364 10.65 10.46 -7.56
C SER A 364 9.51 10.98 -6.68
N VAL A 365 9.84 11.71 -5.62
CA VAL A 365 8.88 12.29 -4.67
C VAL A 365 7.94 13.27 -5.38
N VAL A 366 8.47 14.07 -6.30
CA VAL A 366 7.68 15.07 -7.04
C VAL A 366 6.73 14.39 -8.04
N TRP A 367 7.20 13.35 -8.75
CA TRP A 367 6.35 12.56 -9.65
C TRP A 367 5.26 11.80 -8.89
N ASN A 368 5.60 11.15 -7.77
CA ASN A 368 4.64 10.44 -6.92
C ASN A 368 3.57 11.40 -6.37
N ALA A 369 3.96 12.59 -5.91
CA ALA A 369 3.02 13.62 -5.49
C ALA A 369 2.11 14.07 -6.64
N GLY A 370 2.62 14.11 -7.88
CA GLY A 370 1.82 14.41 -9.06
C GLY A 370 0.82 13.32 -9.42
N ILE A 371 1.23 12.05 -9.34
CA ILE A 371 0.33 10.90 -9.50
C ILE A 371 -0.77 10.94 -8.42
N ALA A 372 -0.39 11.22 -7.17
CA ALA A 372 -1.34 11.42 -6.07
C ALA A 372 -2.29 12.59 -6.34
N ALA A 373 -1.81 13.71 -6.89
CA ALA A 373 -2.64 14.84 -7.26
C ALA A 373 -3.67 14.50 -8.35
N CYS A 374 -3.28 13.73 -9.37
CA CYS A 374 -4.20 13.17 -10.35
C CYS A 374 -5.24 12.24 -9.70
N GLY A 375 -4.83 11.47 -8.69
CA GLY A 375 -5.74 10.63 -7.91
C GLY A 375 -6.73 11.39 -7.03
N ALA A 376 -6.31 12.50 -6.43
CA ALA A 376 -7.20 13.40 -5.69
C ALA A 376 -8.14 14.17 -6.62
N GLY A 377 -7.70 14.48 -7.84
CA GLY A 377 -8.50 15.13 -8.88
C GLY A 377 -9.45 14.20 -9.64
N GLY A 378 -9.43 12.89 -9.37
CA GLY A 378 -10.28 11.91 -10.05
C GLY A 378 -9.94 11.72 -11.54
N THR A 379 -8.71 12.00 -11.95
CA THR A 379 -8.24 11.86 -13.35
C THR A 379 -7.26 10.70 -13.46
N TRP A 380 -7.79 9.48 -13.50
CA TRP A 380 -7.00 8.25 -13.54
C TRP A 380 -6.08 8.17 -14.78
N ALA A 381 -6.56 8.58 -15.96
CA ALA A 381 -5.79 8.50 -17.20
C ALA A 381 -4.46 9.26 -17.12
N TRP A 382 -4.47 10.47 -16.53
CA TRP A 382 -3.27 11.25 -16.29
C TRP A 382 -2.36 10.62 -15.24
N ALA A 383 -2.90 9.95 -14.22
CA ALA A 383 -2.09 9.21 -13.25
C ALA A 383 -1.27 8.09 -13.92
N PHE A 384 -1.86 7.37 -14.88
CA PHE A 384 -1.14 6.37 -15.68
C PHE A 384 -0.14 6.97 -16.64
N GLU A 385 -0.50 8.06 -17.31
CA GLU A 385 0.41 8.73 -18.21
C GLU A 385 1.64 9.22 -17.45
N LEU A 386 1.47 9.73 -16.24
CA LEU A 386 2.58 10.07 -15.33
C LEU A 386 3.44 8.86 -14.94
N LEU A 387 2.84 7.71 -14.61
CA LEU A 387 3.59 6.47 -14.35
C LEU A 387 4.44 6.04 -15.56
N LYS A 388 3.91 6.16 -16.78
CA LYS A 388 4.62 5.79 -18.02
C LYS A 388 5.69 6.81 -18.39
N THR A 389 5.37 8.09 -18.30
CA THR A 389 6.26 9.19 -18.69
C THR A 389 7.41 9.35 -17.72
N GLY A 390 7.18 9.24 -16.41
CA GLY A 390 8.24 9.30 -15.39
C GLY A 390 9.38 8.33 -15.67
N ARG A 391 9.04 7.07 -16.00
CA ARG A 391 10.00 6.04 -16.42
C ARG A 391 10.78 6.43 -17.67
N ARG A 392 10.12 6.98 -18.70
CA ARG A 392 10.74 7.33 -19.99
C ARG A 392 11.63 8.56 -19.93
N THR A 393 11.27 9.56 -19.12
CA THR A 393 11.92 10.88 -19.16
C THR A 393 13.01 11.05 -18.12
N THR A 394 12.92 10.33 -17.01
CA THR A 394 13.86 10.50 -15.89
C THR A 394 14.65 9.23 -15.58
N GLY A 395 14.29 8.09 -16.17
CA GLY A 395 14.87 6.78 -15.83
C GLY A 395 14.52 6.31 -14.40
N VAL A 396 13.72 7.08 -13.65
CA VAL A 396 13.33 6.76 -12.28
C VAL A 396 12.07 5.90 -12.32
N GLU A 397 12.16 4.70 -11.74
CA GLU A 397 10.98 3.87 -11.50
C GLU A 397 10.16 4.47 -10.35
N SER A 398 8.85 4.58 -10.53
CA SER A 398 7.95 4.91 -9.43
C SER A 398 7.99 3.79 -8.40
N ASP A 399 8.20 4.18 -7.14
CA ASP A 399 8.11 3.27 -6.00
C ASP A 399 6.66 2.81 -5.76
N ILE A 400 6.49 1.95 -4.77
CA ILE A 400 5.19 1.38 -4.41
C ILE A 400 4.14 2.45 -4.09
N VAL A 401 4.57 3.62 -3.57
CA VAL A 401 3.68 4.74 -3.24
C VAL A 401 3.07 5.34 -4.51
N GLY A 402 3.86 5.52 -5.57
CA GLY A 402 3.39 5.98 -6.87
C GLY A 402 2.37 5.03 -7.49
N TRP A 403 2.63 3.72 -7.43
CA TRP A 403 1.69 2.70 -7.92
C TRP A 403 0.38 2.69 -7.13
N ASN A 404 0.45 2.75 -5.80
CA ASN A 404 -0.72 2.78 -4.92
C ASN A 404 -1.59 4.02 -5.18
N ALA A 405 -0.96 5.17 -5.44
CA ALA A 405 -1.65 6.40 -5.80
C ALA A 405 -2.41 6.28 -7.14
N ALA A 406 -1.80 5.66 -8.15
CA ALA A 406 -2.44 5.44 -9.45
C ALA A 406 -3.61 4.44 -9.39
N ILE A 407 -3.45 3.34 -8.64
CA ILE A 407 -4.55 2.38 -8.40
C ILE A 407 -5.72 3.09 -7.69
N SER A 408 -5.41 3.89 -6.67
CA SER A 408 -6.42 4.68 -5.93
C SER A 408 -7.10 5.74 -6.80
N ALA A 409 -6.39 6.32 -7.78
CA ALA A 409 -6.95 7.29 -8.73
C ALA A 409 -8.09 6.68 -9.56
N CYS A 410 -7.97 5.40 -9.93
CA CYS A 410 -8.99 4.68 -10.70
C CYS A 410 -10.32 4.55 -9.95
N GLY A 411 -10.27 4.41 -8.63
CA GLY A 411 -11.46 4.31 -7.78
C GLY A 411 -12.18 5.65 -7.57
N ARG A 412 -11.44 6.76 -7.61
CA ARG A 412 -11.94 8.13 -7.40
C ARG A 412 -12.29 8.87 -8.69
N SER A 413 -12.34 8.16 -9.81
CA SER A 413 -12.56 8.74 -11.13
C SER A 413 -13.89 9.49 -11.23
N SER A 414 -13.86 10.69 -11.82
CA SER A 414 -15.05 11.53 -12.06
C SER A 414 -15.99 10.95 -13.13
N ASP A 415 -15.43 10.21 -14.10
CA ASP A 415 -16.18 9.53 -15.17
C ASP A 415 -16.76 8.16 -14.74
N GLY A 416 -16.94 7.97 -13.43
CA GLY A 416 -17.26 6.67 -12.82
C GLY A 416 -16.03 5.83 -12.53
N ALA A 417 -16.14 4.91 -11.56
CA ALA A 417 -15.04 4.10 -11.07
C ALA A 417 -14.49 3.15 -12.15
N GLN A 418 -13.22 3.32 -12.50
CA GLN A 418 -12.51 2.54 -13.52
C GLN A 418 -11.82 1.33 -12.89
N TRP A 419 -12.61 0.44 -12.30
CA TRP A 419 -12.12 -0.77 -11.63
C TRP A 419 -11.27 -1.66 -12.55
N ALA A 420 -11.61 -1.75 -13.84
CA ALA A 420 -10.85 -2.54 -14.81
C ALA A 420 -9.43 -1.99 -15.02
N ALA A 421 -9.28 -0.66 -15.11
CA ALA A 421 -7.97 -0.02 -15.19
C ALA A 421 -7.17 -0.25 -13.89
N ALA A 422 -7.81 -0.15 -12.72
CA ALA A 422 -7.18 -0.45 -11.44
C ALA A 422 -6.59 -1.87 -11.40
N LEU A 423 -7.37 -2.87 -11.82
CA LEU A 423 -6.93 -4.27 -11.89
C LEU A 423 -5.80 -4.49 -12.91
N MET A 424 -5.85 -3.83 -14.06
CA MET A 424 -4.76 -3.88 -15.03
C MET A 424 -3.47 -3.26 -14.48
N THR A 425 -3.58 -2.17 -13.73
CA THR A 425 -2.44 -1.56 -13.02
C THR A 425 -1.86 -2.51 -12.00
N LEU A 426 -2.71 -3.13 -11.17
CA LEU A 426 -2.26 -4.06 -10.15
C LEU A 426 -1.59 -5.28 -10.78
N ARG A 427 -2.13 -5.80 -11.89
CA ARG A 427 -1.48 -6.86 -12.67
C ARG A 427 -0.13 -6.41 -13.24
N HIS A 428 -0.01 -5.17 -13.67
CA HIS A 428 1.26 -4.62 -14.14
C HIS A 428 2.27 -4.48 -12.99
N LEU A 429 1.85 -3.99 -11.82
CA LEU A 429 2.66 -3.94 -10.59
C LEU A 429 3.15 -5.35 -10.22
N LEU A 430 2.27 -6.33 -10.24
CA LEU A 430 2.57 -7.74 -9.94
C LEU A 430 3.54 -8.41 -10.91
N SER A 431 3.71 -7.87 -12.14
CA SER A 431 4.51 -8.51 -13.19
C SER A 431 5.83 -7.78 -13.48
N HIS A 432 5.85 -6.46 -13.32
CA HIS A 432 6.98 -5.62 -13.73
C HIS A 432 7.31 -4.51 -12.72
N GLY A 433 6.60 -4.45 -11.59
CA GLY A 433 6.78 -3.41 -10.58
C GLY A 433 7.42 -3.92 -9.28
N PRO A 434 7.59 -3.02 -8.29
CA PRO A 434 8.03 -3.40 -6.96
C PRO A 434 7.04 -4.34 -6.27
N GLU A 435 7.51 -5.07 -5.26
CA GLU A 435 6.67 -6.02 -4.51
C GLU A 435 5.45 -5.30 -3.91
N PRO A 436 4.22 -5.75 -4.24
CA PRO A 436 3.02 -5.10 -3.76
C PRO A 436 2.83 -5.29 -2.27
N ASP A 437 2.34 -4.25 -1.61
CA ASP A 437 2.02 -4.27 -0.18
C ASP A 437 0.51 -4.38 0.06
N ALA A 438 0.10 -4.46 1.33
CA ALA A 438 -1.31 -4.46 1.70
C ALA A 438 -2.05 -3.21 1.18
N ILE A 439 -1.35 -2.07 1.08
CA ILE A 439 -1.91 -0.81 0.57
C ILE A 439 -2.25 -0.94 -0.92
N SER A 440 -1.42 -1.61 -1.73
CA SER A 440 -1.72 -1.88 -3.15
C SER A 440 -3.01 -2.67 -3.34
N ILE A 441 -3.18 -3.73 -2.55
CA ILE A 441 -4.37 -4.58 -2.63
C ILE A 441 -5.60 -3.81 -2.14
N ASN A 442 -5.50 -3.07 -1.03
CA ASN A 442 -6.58 -2.26 -0.51
C ASN A 442 -7.02 -1.16 -1.49
N ALA A 443 -6.06 -0.51 -2.16
CA ALA A 443 -6.36 0.47 -3.20
C ALA A 443 -7.14 -0.17 -4.36
N ALA A 444 -6.76 -1.37 -4.79
CA ALA A 444 -7.45 -2.09 -5.85
C ALA A 444 -8.85 -2.56 -5.42
N VAL A 445 -9.00 -3.07 -4.20
CA VAL A 445 -10.30 -3.43 -3.61
C VAL A 445 -11.19 -2.20 -3.51
N GLY A 446 -10.67 -1.06 -3.05
CA GLY A 446 -11.42 0.20 -2.99
C GLY A 446 -11.87 0.71 -4.36
N ALA A 447 -11.03 0.56 -5.39
CA ALA A 447 -11.39 0.89 -6.77
C ALA A 447 -12.49 -0.04 -7.32
N CYS A 448 -12.38 -1.35 -7.06
CA CYS A 448 -13.41 -2.32 -7.41
C CYS A 448 -14.72 -2.09 -6.64
N ALA A 449 -14.65 -1.73 -5.36
CA ALA A 449 -15.81 -1.46 -4.52
C ALA A 449 -16.60 -0.21 -4.95
N SER A 450 -15.90 0.73 -5.59
CA SER A 450 -16.51 1.91 -6.18
C SER A 450 -17.21 1.60 -7.51
N GLY A 451 -16.89 0.48 -8.16
CA GLY A 451 -17.53 0.02 -9.39
C GLY A 451 -18.75 -0.86 -9.14
N ALA A 452 -19.91 -0.49 -9.69
CA ALA A 452 -21.18 -1.20 -9.49
C ALA A 452 -21.21 -2.68 -9.96
N LYS A 453 -20.27 -3.10 -10.82
CA LYS A 453 -20.21 -4.47 -11.38
C LYS A 453 -19.01 -5.29 -10.91
N ALA A 454 -18.18 -4.76 -10.01
CA ALA A 454 -16.87 -5.33 -9.70
C ALA A 454 -16.76 -5.94 -8.30
N TRP A 455 -17.88 -6.21 -7.62
CA TRP A 455 -17.89 -6.81 -6.28
C TRP A 455 -17.22 -8.20 -6.24
N ASN A 456 -17.41 -9.02 -7.28
CA ASN A 456 -16.73 -10.33 -7.42
C ASN A 456 -15.20 -10.20 -7.39
N TRP A 457 -14.67 -9.17 -8.03
CA TRP A 457 -13.23 -8.92 -8.06
C TRP A 457 -12.71 -8.47 -6.69
N CYS A 458 -13.52 -7.78 -5.88
CA CYS A 458 -13.17 -7.48 -4.49
C CYS A 458 -12.92 -8.78 -3.71
N LEU A 459 -13.86 -9.73 -3.79
CA LEU A 459 -13.74 -11.03 -3.12
C LEU A 459 -12.55 -11.83 -3.63
N HIS A 460 -12.37 -11.90 -4.96
CA HIS A 460 -11.25 -12.61 -5.57
C HIS A 460 -9.91 -12.03 -5.10
N LEU A 461 -9.78 -10.70 -5.05
CA LEU A 461 -8.56 -10.04 -4.58
C LEU A 461 -8.29 -10.31 -3.10
N LEU A 462 -9.31 -10.26 -2.23
CA LEU A 462 -9.15 -10.56 -0.80
C LEU A 462 -8.71 -12.01 -0.58
N VAL A 463 -9.34 -12.96 -1.26
CA VAL A 463 -8.96 -14.39 -1.19
C VAL A 463 -7.53 -14.59 -1.71
N SER A 464 -7.21 -14.01 -2.87
CA SER A 464 -5.86 -14.09 -3.46
C SER A 464 -4.79 -13.49 -2.54
N ALA A 465 -5.10 -12.39 -1.84
CA ALA A 465 -4.18 -11.74 -0.93
C ALA A 465 -3.96 -12.56 0.34
N ARG A 466 -5.01 -13.17 0.90
CA ARG A 466 -4.90 -14.10 2.04
C ARG A 466 -4.06 -15.33 1.69
N PHE A 467 -4.23 -15.90 0.50
CA PHE A 467 -3.41 -17.03 0.04
C PHE A 467 -1.93 -16.69 -0.13
N ARG A 468 -1.61 -15.43 -0.41
CA ARG A 468 -0.23 -14.92 -0.54
C ARG A 468 0.36 -14.46 0.79
N GLY A 469 -0.36 -14.60 1.90
CA GLY A 469 0.11 -14.22 3.24
C GLY A 469 0.02 -12.72 3.54
N PHE A 470 -0.68 -11.93 2.73
CA PHE A 470 -0.91 -10.53 3.07
C PHE A 470 -1.91 -10.42 4.22
N LEU A 471 -1.51 -9.74 5.29
CA LEU A 471 -2.41 -9.34 6.36
C LEU A 471 -3.25 -8.16 5.87
N LEU A 472 -4.42 -8.47 5.32
CA LEU A 472 -5.41 -7.46 4.97
C LEU A 472 -5.89 -6.75 6.24
N ASP A 473 -6.02 -5.44 6.16
CA ASP A 473 -6.59 -4.64 7.24
C ASP A 473 -8.13 -4.60 7.16
N ARG A 474 -8.77 -4.08 8.21
CA ARG A 474 -10.23 -3.90 8.25
C ARG A 474 -10.76 -3.02 7.12
N VAL A 475 -9.93 -2.16 6.52
CA VAL A 475 -10.33 -1.21 5.48
C VAL A 475 -10.66 -1.96 4.20
N GLY A 476 -9.81 -2.92 3.80
CA GLY A 476 -10.04 -3.76 2.63
C GLY A 476 -11.29 -4.64 2.75
N ASP A 477 -11.44 -5.35 3.87
CA ASP A 477 -12.60 -6.21 4.12
C ASP A 477 -13.92 -5.41 4.18
N ASN A 478 -13.94 -4.26 4.87
CA ASN A 478 -15.12 -3.39 4.92
C ASN A 478 -15.46 -2.79 3.54
N ALA A 479 -14.46 -2.44 2.73
CA ALA A 479 -14.70 -1.95 1.38
C ALA A 479 -15.35 -3.04 0.49
N ALA A 480 -14.91 -4.29 0.61
CA ALA A 480 -15.52 -5.41 -0.11
C ALA A 480 -16.94 -5.72 0.39
N MET A 481 -17.19 -5.70 1.71
CA MET A 481 -18.54 -5.84 2.27
C MET A 481 -19.49 -4.78 1.72
N ARG A 482 -19.04 -3.52 1.67
CA ARG A 482 -19.81 -2.41 1.07
C ARG A 482 -20.10 -2.64 -0.41
N ALA A 483 -19.14 -3.16 -1.16
CA ALA A 483 -19.30 -3.50 -2.58
C ALA A 483 -20.36 -4.60 -2.77
N CYS A 484 -20.29 -5.66 -1.95
CA CYS A 484 -21.27 -6.75 -1.95
C CYS A 484 -22.67 -6.22 -1.66
N GLY A 485 -22.81 -5.34 -0.65
CA GLY A 485 -24.09 -4.72 -0.30
C GLY A 485 -24.69 -3.83 -1.39
N ARG A 486 -23.88 -3.19 -2.24
CA ARG A 486 -24.39 -2.39 -3.38
C ARG A 486 -24.97 -3.25 -4.51
N CYS A 487 -24.62 -4.53 -4.58
CA CYS A 487 -24.91 -5.40 -5.71
C CYS A 487 -25.81 -6.60 -5.35
N SER A 488 -26.61 -6.47 -4.28
CA SER A 488 -27.44 -7.55 -3.71
C SER A 488 -26.66 -8.83 -3.34
N GLY A 489 -25.35 -8.73 -3.12
CA GLY A 489 -24.47 -9.82 -2.71
C GLY A 489 -24.35 -9.97 -1.19
N TRP A 490 -25.40 -9.69 -0.41
CA TRP A 490 -25.36 -9.70 1.06
C TRP A 490 -24.86 -11.01 1.70
N PRO A 491 -25.09 -12.23 1.14
CA PRO A 491 -24.57 -13.45 1.75
C PRO A 491 -23.04 -13.47 1.79
N TRP A 492 -22.40 -12.90 0.77
CA TRP A 492 -20.95 -12.77 0.72
C TRP A 492 -20.42 -11.75 1.72
N SER A 493 -21.20 -10.70 2.02
CA SER A 493 -20.89 -9.74 3.08
C SER A 493 -20.91 -10.40 4.46
N LEU A 494 -21.91 -11.24 4.75
CA LEU A 494 -21.97 -12.01 6.00
C LEU A 494 -20.86 -13.07 6.08
N GLN A 495 -20.57 -13.74 4.96
CA GLN A 495 -19.46 -14.68 4.88
C GLN A 495 -18.12 -13.99 5.17
N LEU A 496 -17.90 -12.78 4.65
CA LEU A 496 -16.71 -11.98 4.98
C LEU A 496 -16.65 -11.66 6.47
N LEU A 497 -17.74 -11.20 7.08
CA LEU A 497 -17.82 -10.94 8.53
C LEU A 497 -17.49 -12.19 9.36
N ALA A 498 -17.99 -13.36 8.94
CA ALA A 498 -17.68 -14.64 9.57
C ALA A 498 -16.21 -15.05 9.39
N THR A 499 -15.61 -14.78 8.22
CA THR A 499 -14.17 -15.03 8.01
C THR A 499 -13.30 -14.13 8.89
N MET A 500 -13.68 -12.86 9.06
CA MET A 500 -12.97 -11.91 9.93
C MET A 500 -12.99 -12.36 11.39
N ARG A 501 -14.11 -12.92 11.89
CA ARG A 501 -14.19 -13.52 13.23
C ARG A 501 -13.19 -14.65 13.43
N ARG A 502 -13.03 -15.51 12.42
CA ARG A 502 -12.16 -16.70 12.49
C ARG A 502 -10.67 -16.37 12.43
N HIS A 503 -10.29 -15.25 11.82
CA HIS A 503 -8.89 -14.89 11.55
C HIS A 503 -8.30 -13.89 12.59
N CYS A 504 -8.86 -13.86 13.80
CA CYS A 504 -8.31 -13.14 14.98
C CYS A 504 -8.13 -11.61 14.84
N ALA A 505 -8.86 -10.94 13.94
CA ALA A 505 -9.02 -9.49 14.02
C ALA A 505 -10.21 -9.18 14.94
N PRO A 506 -10.08 -8.30 15.96
CA PRO A 506 -11.25 -7.86 16.71
C PRO A 506 -12.23 -7.24 15.71
N LEU A 507 -13.49 -7.64 15.72
CA LEU A 507 -14.50 -6.95 14.92
C LEU A 507 -14.72 -5.55 15.48
N GLY A 508 -14.81 -4.56 14.61
CA GLY A 508 -15.21 -3.19 14.98
C GLY A 508 -16.69 -2.96 14.68
N ALA A 509 -17.30 -1.95 15.32
CA ALA A 509 -18.67 -1.52 15.03
C ALA A 509 -18.90 -1.23 13.54
N GLY A 510 -17.89 -0.66 12.86
CA GLY A 510 -17.95 -0.40 11.41
C GLY A 510 -18.16 -1.66 10.55
N SER A 511 -17.60 -2.82 10.92
CA SER A 511 -17.76 -4.06 10.15
C SER A 511 -19.18 -4.61 10.26
N TYR A 512 -19.82 -4.52 11.44
CA TYR A 512 -21.23 -4.85 11.60
C TYR A 512 -22.13 -3.86 10.88
N CYS A 513 -21.82 -2.56 10.90
CA CYS A 513 -22.59 -1.53 10.20
C CYS A 513 -22.61 -1.79 8.68
N GLU A 514 -21.47 -2.14 8.07
CA GLU A 514 -21.44 -2.53 6.64
C GLU A 514 -22.24 -3.81 6.37
N ALA A 515 -22.19 -4.80 7.26
CA ALA A 515 -23.00 -6.02 7.11
C ALA A 515 -24.50 -5.71 7.20
N ILE A 516 -24.96 -4.93 8.18
CA ILE A 516 -26.37 -4.57 8.36
C ILE A 516 -26.87 -3.72 7.19
N THR A 517 -26.10 -2.73 6.76
CA THR A 517 -26.45 -1.91 5.58
C THR A 517 -26.44 -2.72 4.27
N SER A 518 -25.62 -3.78 4.18
CA SER A 518 -25.65 -4.69 3.03
C SER A 518 -26.95 -5.48 2.93
N VAL A 519 -27.47 -5.95 4.07
CA VAL A 519 -28.73 -6.71 4.16
C VAL A 519 -29.92 -5.78 3.91
N ALA A 520 -29.88 -4.56 4.47
CA ALA A 520 -30.92 -3.54 4.31
C ALA A 520 -31.30 -3.28 2.85
N ARG A 521 -30.31 -3.29 1.95
CA ARG A 521 -30.49 -2.97 0.52
C ARG A 521 -31.21 -4.05 -0.28
N ASP A 522 -31.27 -5.28 0.20
CA ASP A 522 -31.96 -6.37 -0.48
C ASP A 522 -33.48 -6.35 -0.25
N GLY A 523 -33.97 -5.51 0.68
CA GLY A 523 -35.40 -5.23 0.92
C GLY A 523 -36.24 -6.39 1.48
N GLN A 524 -35.76 -7.63 1.40
CA GLN A 524 -36.54 -8.83 1.70
C GLN A 524 -36.13 -9.52 3.00
N ARG A 525 -35.01 -9.13 3.63
CA ARG A 525 -34.38 -9.89 4.72
C ARG A 525 -33.99 -9.03 5.93
N TRP A 526 -34.90 -8.15 6.34
CA TRP A 526 -34.71 -7.25 7.49
C TRP A 526 -34.38 -7.98 8.80
N GLU A 527 -34.76 -9.25 8.95
CA GLU A 527 -34.55 -10.08 10.14
C GLU A 527 -33.07 -10.17 10.58
N TRP A 528 -32.14 -10.10 9.63
CA TRP A 528 -30.71 -10.14 9.94
C TRP A 528 -30.21 -8.88 10.65
N ALA A 529 -30.86 -7.73 10.49
CA ALA A 529 -30.42 -6.48 11.13
C ALA A 529 -30.47 -6.55 12.68
N PRO A 530 -31.59 -6.92 13.33
CA PRO A 530 -31.63 -7.11 14.77
C PRO A 530 -30.83 -8.33 15.24
N LEU A 531 -30.72 -9.39 14.41
CA LEU A 531 -29.86 -10.55 14.73
C LEU A 531 -28.39 -10.16 14.82
N LEU A 532 -27.89 -9.35 13.88
CA LEU A 532 -26.50 -8.86 13.88
C LEU A 532 -26.24 -7.89 15.03
N LEU A 533 -27.24 -7.09 15.43
CA LEU A 533 -27.14 -6.25 16.63
C LEU A 533 -27.02 -7.10 17.91
N GLY A 534 -27.83 -8.16 18.04
CA GLY A 534 -27.72 -9.12 19.13
C GLY A 534 -26.37 -9.84 19.16
N ASP A 535 -25.88 -10.27 17.99
CA ASP A 535 -24.57 -10.90 17.82
C ASP A 535 -23.41 -9.95 18.18
N MET A 536 -23.54 -8.66 17.87
CA MET A 536 -22.57 -7.62 18.27
C MET A 536 -22.53 -7.41 19.79
N ARG A 537 -23.69 -7.40 20.46
CA ARG A 537 -23.80 -7.34 21.93
C ARG A 537 -23.15 -8.57 22.58
N LEU A 538 -23.43 -9.77 22.05
CA LEU A 538 -22.82 -11.03 22.53
C LEU A 538 -21.31 -11.04 22.34
N ALA A 539 -20.81 -10.46 21.25
CA ALA A 539 -19.38 -10.29 20.99
C ALA A 539 -18.71 -9.18 21.82
N ARG A 540 -19.46 -8.49 22.70
CA ARG A 540 -18.99 -7.36 23.53
C ARG A 540 -18.34 -6.23 22.73
N VAL A 541 -18.81 -6.00 21.51
CA VAL A 541 -18.38 -4.84 20.70
C VAL A 541 -19.27 -3.66 21.07
N ALA A 542 -18.67 -2.52 21.39
CA ALA A 542 -19.39 -1.32 21.80
C ALA A 542 -20.38 -0.87 20.71
N VAL A 543 -21.65 -0.79 21.08
CA VAL A 543 -22.75 -0.31 20.24
C VAL A 543 -22.65 1.22 20.14
N ASP A 544 -22.80 1.77 18.94
CA ASP A 544 -22.74 3.21 18.70
C ASP A 544 -24.01 3.72 17.98
N VAL A 545 -24.13 5.03 17.81
CA VAL A 545 -25.28 5.63 17.12
C VAL A 545 -25.38 5.15 15.65
N ALA A 546 -24.25 4.81 15.02
CA ALA A 546 -24.21 4.38 13.63
C ALA A 546 -24.86 3.00 13.41
N ILE A 547 -24.70 2.06 14.34
CA ILE A 547 -25.30 0.72 14.21
C ILE A 547 -26.83 0.78 14.34
N TYR A 548 -27.36 1.57 15.28
CA TYR A 548 -28.80 1.76 15.43
C TYR A 548 -29.40 2.48 14.21
N ASN A 549 -28.72 3.49 13.66
CA ASN A 549 -29.14 4.13 12.41
C ASN A 549 -29.19 3.13 11.25
N ALA A 550 -28.20 2.23 11.15
CA ALA A 550 -28.19 1.19 10.12
C ALA A 550 -29.34 0.19 10.30
N VAL A 551 -29.63 -0.24 11.53
CA VAL A 551 -30.74 -1.16 11.85
C VAL A 551 -32.09 -0.49 11.59
N ALA A 552 -32.30 0.73 12.11
CA ALA A 552 -33.53 1.48 11.92
C ALA A 552 -33.80 1.76 10.43
N GLY A 553 -32.75 2.14 9.68
CA GLY A 553 -32.80 2.30 8.23
C GLY A 553 -33.20 1.01 7.52
N ALA A 554 -32.58 -0.12 7.86
CA ALA A 554 -32.89 -1.43 7.29
C ALA A 554 -34.35 -1.87 7.53
N LEU A 555 -34.88 -1.58 8.72
CA LEU A 555 -36.27 -1.89 9.08
C LEU A 555 -37.25 -0.97 8.37
N SER A 556 -36.92 0.33 8.25
CA SER A 556 -37.76 1.32 7.56
C SER A 556 -37.92 1.01 6.08
N SER A 557 -36.87 0.53 5.41
CA SER A 557 -36.89 0.18 3.99
C SER A 557 -37.66 -1.11 3.67
N CYS A 558 -38.05 -1.87 4.69
CA CYS A 558 -38.79 -3.12 4.56
C CYS A 558 -40.19 -3.04 5.19
N ASP A 559 -40.74 -1.82 5.34
CA ASP A 559 -42.05 -1.52 5.94
C ASP A 559 -42.25 -2.02 7.39
N GLN A 560 -41.16 -2.30 8.10
CA GLN A 560 -41.18 -2.71 9.52
C GLN A 560 -41.03 -1.50 10.44
N TRP A 561 -41.94 -0.52 10.32
CA TRP A 561 -41.84 0.77 10.99
C TRP A 561 -41.88 0.68 12.53
N GLU A 562 -42.71 -0.21 13.10
CA GLU A 562 -42.81 -0.43 14.55
C GLU A 562 -41.47 -0.85 15.15
N ARG A 563 -40.79 -1.80 14.50
CA ARG A 563 -39.48 -2.30 14.94
C ARG A 563 -38.38 -1.26 14.74
N SER A 564 -38.51 -0.43 13.70
CA SER A 564 -37.59 0.68 13.47
C SER A 564 -37.66 1.70 14.61
N LEU A 565 -38.87 2.09 15.03
CA LEU A 565 -39.08 2.98 16.17
C LEU A 565 -38.62 2.34 17.49
N ALA A 566 -38.87 1.06 17.69
CA ALA A 566 -38.37 0.32 18.86
C ALA A 566 -36.83 0.34 18.92
N ALA A 567 -36.13 0.16 17.80
CA ALA A 567 -34.67 0.25 17.75
C ALA A 567 -34.14 1.66 18.07
N ILE A 568 -34.90 2.72 17.75
CA ILE A 568 -34.56 4.11 18.08
C ILE A 568 -34.83 4.41 19.56
N GLN A 569 -35.87 3.83 20.14
CA GLN A 569 -36.13 3.89 21.58
C GLN A 569 -35.05 3.15 22.38
N ASP A 570 -34.60 1.99 21.91
CA ASP A 570 -33.48 1.24 22.49
C ASP A 570 -32.17 2.05 22.49
N LEU A 571 -31.92 2.84 21.43
CA LEU A 571 -30.78 3.77 21.39
C LEU A 571 -30.84 4.79 22.53
N HIS A 572 -32.04 5.31 22.82
CA HIS A 572 -32.25 6.26 23.92
C HIS A 572 -32.09 5.58 25.29
N GLY A 573 -32.62 4.37 25.46
CA GLY A 573 -32.45 3.57 26.68
C GLY A 573 -30.99 3.25 27.02
N GLU A 574 -30.11 3.15 26.01
CA GLU A 574 -28.65 2.99 26.18
C GLU A 574 -27.90 4.32 26.43
N GLY A 575 -28.60 5.45 26.55
CA GLY A 575 -28.00 6.77 26.83
C GLY A 575 -27.22 7.36 25.66
N LEU A 576 -27.43 6.87 24.43
CA LEU A 576 -26.77 7.37 23.23
C LEU A 576 -27.54 8.56 22.66
N HIS A 577 -26.82 9.59 22.22
CA HIS A 577 -27.43 10.78 21.65
C HIS A 577 -27.84 10.51 20.19
N ALA A 578 -29.15 10.48 19.93
CA ALA A 578 -29.73 10.54 18.59
C ALA A 578 -29.05 11.60 17.70
N SER A 579 -28.80 11.23 16.46
CA SER A 579 -28.18 12.08 15.44
C SER A 579 -29.22 12.52 14.41
N ALA A 580 -28.88 13.47 13.54
CA ALA A 580 -29.73 13.84 12.39
C ALA A 580 -30.10 12.64 11.51
N ALA A 581 -29.19 11.65 11.37
CA ALA A 581 -29.46 10.42 10.64
C ALA A 581 -30.49 9.52 11.36
N THR A 582 -30.49 9.51 12.69
CA THR A 582 -31.47 8.80 13.52
C THR A 582 -32.87 9.38 13.34
N LEU A 583 -32.96 10.71 13.36
CA LEU A 583 -34.21 11.45 13.11
C LEU A 583 -34.74 11.22 11.69
N ASN A 584 -33.86 11.21 10.69
CA ASN A 584 -34.24 10.89 9.31
C ASN A 584 -34.74 9.44 9.16
N ALA A 585 -34.13 8.48 9.86
CA ALA A 585 -34.58 7.08 9.85
C ALA A 585 -35.96 6.92 10.53
N ALA A 586 -36.20 7.63 11.63
CA ALA A 586 -37.52 7.69 12.28
C ALA A 586 -38.59 8.26 11.35
N ALA A 587 -38.29 9.39 10.70
CA ALA A 587 -39.19 10.03 9.74
C ALA A 587 -39.50 9.10 8.55
N ALA A 588 -38.48 8.41 8.02
CA ALA A 588 -38.64 7.45 6.93
C ALA A 588 -39.51 6.26 7.32
N ALA A 589 -39.31 5.69 8.52
CA ALA A 589 -40.14 4.60 9.04
C ALA A 589 -41.61 5.03 9.21
N CYS A 590 -41.86 6.25 9.68
CA CYS A 590 -43.23 6.71 9.86
C CYS A 590 -43.92 7.09 8.56
N ALA A 591 -43.16 7.52 7.55
CA ALA A 591 -43.66 7.73 6.20
C ALA A 591 -44.13 6.41 5.57
N THR A 592 -43.40 5.30 5.78
CA THR A 592 -43.84 3.97 5.30
C THR A 592 -45.05 3.43 6.08
N GLY A 593 -45.14 3.73 7.39
CA GLY A 593 -46.29 3.35 8.23
C GLY A 593 -47.53 4.25 8.11
N GLN A 594 -47.52 5.32 7.30
CA GLN A 594 -48.56 6.36 7.22
C GLN A 594 -48.96 7.01 8.58
N ARG A 595 -48.13 6.90 9.62
CA ARG A 595 -48.40 7.39 10.99
C ARG A 595 -47.52 8.59 11.34
N TRP A 596 -47.62 9.67 10.56
CA TRP A 596 -46.79 10.87 10.70
C TRP A 596 -46.93 11.57 12.07
N GLN A 597 -48.07 11.41 12.74
CA GLN A 597 -48.35 11.98 14.06
C GLN A 597 -47.51 11.33 15.17
N GLU A 598 -47.36 10.00 15.13
CA GLU A 598 -46.50 9.25 16.07
C GLU A 598 -45.02 9.53 15.82
N ALA A 599 -44.66 9.80 14.55
CA ALA A 599 -43.34 10.26 14.14
C ALA A 599 -42.96 11.58 14.80
N LEU A 600 -43.83 12.58 14.67
CA LEU A 600 -43.62 13.92 15.22
C LEU A 600 -43.53 13.86 16.74
N PHE A 601 -44.41 13.09 17.39
CA PHE A 601 -44.36 12.90 18.83
C PHE A 601 -43.05 12.25 19.29
N SER A 602 -42.61 11.17 18.63
CA SER A 602 -41.37 10.47 18.96
C SER A 602 -40.13 11.33 18.68
N MET A 603 -40.11 12.07 17.57
CA MET A 603 -39.03 13.03 17.23
C MET A 603 -38.99 14.19 18.22
N GLN A 604 -40.14 14.71 18.62
CA GLN A 604 -40.26 15.79 19.61
C GLN A 604 -39.77 15.32 20.98
N GLN A 605 -40.13 14.10 21.39
CA GLN A 605 -39.63 13.49 22.62
C GLN A 605 -38.10 13.29 22.58
N LEU A 606 -37.56 12.74 21.50
CA LEU A 606 -36.11 12.56 21.30
C LEU A 606 -35.33 13.89 21.29
N MET A 607 -35.91 14.97 20.77
CA MET A 607 -35.27 16.29 20.74
C MET A 607 -35.42 17.08 22.03
N GLN A 608 -36.53 16.89 22.76
CA GLN A 608 -36.72 17.50 24.09
C GLN A 608 -35.71 16.95 25.12
N ASP A 609 -35.36 15.67 25.03
CA ASP A 609 -34.37 15.07 25.93
C ASP A 609 -32.92 15.49 25.62
N GLN A 610 -32.62 15.91 24.38
CA GLN A 610 -31.29 16.45 24.03
C GLN A 610 -31.18 17.96 24.23
N VAL A 611 -32.27 18.69 23.98
CA VAL A 611 -32.35 20.14 24.09
C VAL A 611 -33.65 20.47 24.84
N PRO A 612 -33.59 20.72 26.16
CA PRO A 612 -34.76 21.06 26.94
C PRO A 612 -35.44 22.31 26.37
N GLY A 613 -36.72 22.19 25.99
CA GLY A 613 -37.52 23.29 25.43
C GLY A 613 -37.65 23.33 23.90
N PHE A 614 -37.14 22.34 23.18
CA PHE A 614 -37.35 22.23 21.72
C PHE A 614 -38.79 21.78 21.39
N SER A 615 -39.45 22.48 20.44
CA SER A 615 -40.81 22.21 19.96
C SER A 615 -40.84 22.23 18.42
N LEU A 616 -41.38 21.19 17.80
CA LEU A 616 -41.61 21.12 16.35
C LEU A 616 -43.02 21.64 16.04
N ASP A 617 -43.13 22.78 15.35
CA ASP A 617 -44.42 23.29 14.88
C ASP A 617 -44.98 22.39 13.77
N ALA A 618 -46.12 21.75 14.06
CA ALA A 618 -46.82 20.83 13.15
C ALA A 618 -47.27 21.47 11.82
N ALA A 619 -47.30 22.82 11.73
CA ALA A 619 -47.73 23.55 10.54
C ALA A 619 -46.69 23.58 9.39
N ALA A 620 -45.42 23.25 9.65
CA ALA A 620 -44.35 23.36 8.64
C ALA A 620 -44.24 22.15 7.69
N PHE A 621 -44.90 21.03 8.00
CA PHE A 621 -44.82 19.77 7.23
C PHE A 621 -46.11 19.41 6.48
N GLY A 622 -47.14 20.26 6.56
CA GLY A 622 -48.39 20.10 5.83
C GLY A 622 -48.37 20.84 4.50
N SER A 623 -47.69 20.30 3.50
CA SER A 623 -47.94 20.59 2.07
C SER A 623 -47.40 19.49 1.18
#